data_AF-A0A938IDL9-F1
#
_entry.id   AF-A0A938IDL9-F1
#
_cell.length_a   1.000
_cell.length_b   1.000
_cell.length_c   1.000
_cell.angle_alpha   90.00
_cell.angle_beta   90.00
_cell.angle_gamma   90.00
#
_symmetry.space_group_name_H-M   'P 1'
#
loop_
_entity.id
_entity.type
_entity.pdbx_description
1 polymer ?
#
loop_
_entity_poly.entity_id
_entity_poly.type
_entity_poly.pdbx_seq_one_letter_code
_entity_poly.pdbx_strand_id
1 'polypeptide(L)'
;MSFGLVLPLILWISILATQRVAGPVYHFERFLGDVLAGSATKPCKLRDGDQLKELCELLNRATEAQRAHNAAAAATSAPETAPDAARAA
;
A
#
# COMPACT_ATOMS: atom_id res chain seq x y z
N MET A 1 31.35 -14.34 31.83
CA MET A 1 30.31 -15.16 31.16
C MET A 1 29.10 -14.29 30.83
N SER A 2 29.25 -13.34 29.89
CA SER A 2 28.17 -12.41 29.53
C SER A 2 27.85 -12.46 28.03
N PHE A 3 28.84 -12.79 27.20
CA PHE A 3 28.70 -12.93 25.75
C PHE A 3 27.72 -14.02 25.30
N GLY A 4 27.59 -15.12 26.07
CA GLY A 4 26.70 -16.24 25.72
C GLY A 4 25.21 -15.89 25.68
N LEU A 5 24.78 -14.84 26.38
CA LEU A 5 23.38 -14.38 26.41
C LEU A 5 23.17 -13.11 25.58
N VAL A 6 24.16 -12.22 25.55
CA VAL A 6 24.06 -10.94 24.84
C VAL A 6 24.08 -11.13 23.32
N LEU A 7 24.91 -12.05 22.82
CA LEU A 7 25.05 -12.29 21.38
C LEU A 7 23.76 -12.83 20.72
N PRO A 8 23.07 -13.86 21.26
CA PRO A 8 21.80 -14.29 20.69
C PRO A 8 20.71 -13.22 20.82
N LEU A 9 20.71 -12.41 21.89
CA LEU A 9 19.73 -11.32 22.05
C LEU A 9 19.89 -10.24 20.97
N ILE A 10 21.13 -9.83 20.67
CA ILE A 10 21.41 -8.84 19.61
C ILE A 10 20.99 -9.37 18.23
N LEU A 11 21.29 -10.64 17.94
CA LEU A 11 20.87 -11.27 16.68
C LEU A 11 19.35 -11.28 16.56
N TRP A 12 18.65 -11.62 17.65
CA TRP A 12 17.19 -11.66 17.67
C TRP A 12 16.57 -10.28 17.40
N ILE A 13 17.08 -9.24 18.06
CA ILE A 13 16.63 -7.84 17.85
C ILE A 13 16.90 -7.41 16.41
N SER A 14 18.08 -7.71 15.87
CA SER A 14 18.45 -7.37 14.49
C SER A 14 17.52 -8.02 13.47
N ILE A 15 17.18 -9.29 13.66
CA ILE A 15 16.22 -10.01 12.81
C ILE A 15 14.84 -9.37 12.91
N LEU A 16 14.32 -9.15 14.12
CA LEU A 16 13.00 -8.54 14.32
C LEU A 16 12.91 -7.14 13.70
N ALA A 17 13.97 -6.34 13.82
CA ALA A 17 14.05 -5.01 13.21
C ALA A 17 13.96 -5.09 11.67
N THR A 18 14.64 -6.05 11.06
CA THR A 18 14.64 -6.25 9.60
C THR A 18 13.28 -6.71 9.10
N GLN A 19 12.64 -7.64 9.81
CA GLN A 19 11.32 -8.18 9.44
C GLN A 19 10.22 -7.10 9.46
N ARG A 20 10.33 -6.10 10.36
CA ARG A 20 9.40 -4.96 10.40
C ARG A 20 9.54 -3.98 9.24
N VAL A 21 10.65 -4.04 8.49
CA VAL A 21 10.90 -3.18 7.32
C VAL A 21 10.52 -3.90 6.03
N ALA A 22 10.85 -5.19 5.91
CA ALA A 22 10.62 -5.97 4.69
C ALA A 22 9.13 -6.03 4.28
N GLY A 23 8.23 -6.22 5.25
CA GLY A 23 6.78 -6.26 4.98
C GLY A 23 6.26 -4.97 4.34
N PRO A 24 6.44 -3.79 4.98
CA PRO A 24 6.05 -2.52 4.40
C PRO A 24 6.65 -2.21 3.03
N VAL A 25 7.91 -2.60 2.79
CA VAL A 25 8.56 -2.37 1.48
C VAL A 25 7.85 -3.10 0.35
N TYR A 26 7.47 -4.37 0.56
CA TYR A 26 6.68 -5.11 -0.43
C TYR A 26 5.33 -4.43 -0.74
N HIS A 27 4.66 -3.89 0.30
CA HIS A 27 3.43 -3.13 0.10
C HIS A 27 3.65 -1.86 -0.72
N PHE A 28 4.79 -1.17 -0.55
CA PHE A 28 5.12 -0.02 -1.37
C PHE A 28 5.35 -0.41 -2.82
N GLU A 29 6.13 -1.45 -3.11
CA GLU A 29 6.35 -1.92 -4.48
C GLU A 29 5.04 -2.24 -5.20
N ARG A 30 4.13 -2.97 -4.53
CA ARG A 30 2.79 -3.26 -5.05
C ARG A 30 2.00 -1.99 -5.31
N PHE A 31 1.98 -1.06 -4.36
CA PHE A 31 1.28 0.22 -4.47
C PHE A 31 1.79 1.06 -5.64
N LEU A 32 3.10 1.24 -5.79
CA LEU A 32 3.67 1.97 -6.92
C LEU A 32 3.36 1.25 -8.25
N GLY A 33 3.44 -0.08 -8.28
CA GLY A 33 3.10 -0.87 -9.46
C GLY A 33 1.67 -0.60 -9.94
N ASP A 34 0.71 -0.58 -9.02
CA ASP A 34 -0.69 -0.30 -9.36
C ASP A 34 -0.88 1.16 -9.83
N VAL A 35 -0.18 2.12 -9.21
CA VAL A 35 -0.21 3.53 -9.63
C VAL A 35 0.35 3.71 -11.05
N LEU A 36 1.47 3.05 -11.35
CA LEU A 36 2.09 3.06 -12.67
C LEU A 36 1.22 2.38 -13.73
N ALA A 37 0.51 1.31 -13.35
CA ALA A 37 -0.44 0.62 -14.22
C ALA A 37 -1.71 1.42 -14.52
N GLY A 38 -1.86 2.64 -14.00
CA GLY A 38 -3.06 3.45 -14.21
C GLY A 38 -4.25 2.98 -13.38
N SER A 39 -4.06 2.05 -12.43
CA SER A 39 -5.16 1.50 -11.64
C SER A 39 -5.66 2.51 -10.61
N ALA A 40 -6.96 2.48 -10.34
CA ALA A 40 -7.58 3.25 -9.26
C ALA A 40 -7.25 2.62 -7.90
N THR A 41 -6.03 2.83 -7.43
CA THR A 41 -5.52 2.26 -6.18
C THR A 41 -5.74 3.18 -4.98
N LYS A 42 -6.14 2.59 -3.85
CA LYS A 42 -6.34 3.27 -2.57
C LYS A 42 -5.01 3.81 -2.02
N PRO A 43 -5.05 4.86 -1.17
CA PRO A 43 -3.85 5.32 -0.47
C PRO A 43 -3.15 4.19 0.29
N CYS A 44 -1.82 4.21 0.27
CA CYS A 44 -0.98 3.39 1.14
C CYS A 44 -1.39 3.60 2.61
N LYS A 45 -1.47 2.50 3.38
CA LYS A 45 -1.74 2.52 4.83
C LYS A 45 -0.96 1.41 5.52
N LEU A 46 -0.18 1.77 6.54
CA LEU A 46 0.57 0.85 7.42
C LEU A 46 -0.12 0.67 8.77
N ARG A 47 0.24 -0.40 9.49
CA ARG A 47 -0.28 -0.67 10.85
C ARG A 47 0.42 0.19 11.90
N ASP A 48 -0.21 0.31 13.05
CA ASP A 48 0.41 0.92 14.22
C ASP A 48 1.60 0.08 14.70
N GLY A 49 2.78 0.69 14.72
CA GLY A 49 4.05 0.05 15.07
C GLY A 49 5.00 -0.25 13.90
N ASP A 50 4.58 -0.02 12.65
CA ASP A 50 5.47 -0.09 11.49
C ASP A 50 6.37 1.16 11.42
N GLN A 51 7.64 0.96 11.06
CA GLN A 51 8.67 2.02 11.10
C GLN A 51 8.59 3.01 9.93
N LEU A 52 7.87 2.67 8.85
CA LEU A 52 7.90 3.40 7.56
C LEU A 52 6.62 4.19 7.26
N LYS A 53 5.87 4.58 8.29
CA LYS A 53 4.62 5.33 8.14
C LYS A 53 4.79 6.66 7.42
N GLU A 54 5.83 7.41 7.76
CA GLU A 54 6.11 8.72 7.15
C GLU A 54 6.41 8.58 5.65
N LEU A 55 7.16 7.54 5.25
CA LEU A 55 7.39 7.24 3.85
C LEU A 55 6.09 6.90 3.11
N CYS A 56 5.21 6.09 3.72
CA CYS A 56 3.88 5.79 3.16
C CYS A 56 3.03 7.07 2.98
N GLU A 57 3.10 8.01 3.92
CA GLU A 57 2.42 9.30 3.79
C GLU A 57 3.02 10.16 2.67
N LEU A 58 4.35 10.20 2.56
CA LEU A 58 5.04 10.93 1.49
C LEU A 58 4.70 10.34 0.12
N LEU A 59 4.66 9.01 0.00
CA LEU A 59 4.19 8.28 -1.19
C LEU A 59 2.77 8.64 -1.56
N ASN A 60 1.87 8.73 -0.59
CA ASN A 60 0.49 9.14 -0.83
C ASN A 60 0.42 10.55 -1.40
N ARG A 61 1.14 11.50 -0.81
CA ARG A 61 1.20 12.89 -1.30
C ARG A 61 1.82 12.96 -2.70
N ALA A 62 2.93 12.24 -2.93
CA ALA A 62 3.62 12.23 -4.22
C ALA A 62 2.77 11.64 -5.36
N THR A 63 1.93 10.66 -5.06
CA THR A 63 1.10 9.97 -6.07
C THR A 63 -0.33 10.49 -6.14
N GLU A 64 -0.72 11.48 -5.34
CA GLU A 64 -2.09 11.97 -5.21
C GLU A 64 -2.68 12.40 -6.56
N ALA A 65 -1.95 13.26 -7.29
CA ALA A 65 -2.40 13.75 -8.59
C ALA A 65 -2.60 12.62 -9.60
N GLN A 66 -1.66 11.67 -9.67
CA GLN A 66 -1.76 10.53 -10.58
C GLN A 66 -2.92 9.61 -10.23
N ARG A 67 -3.14 9.34 -8.94
CA ARG A 67 -4.25 8.50 -8.47
C ARG A 67 -5.61 9.16 -8.73
N ALA A 68 -5.71 10.48 -8.56
CA ALA A 68 -6.91 11.23 -8.89
C ALA A 68 -7.23 11.16 -10.40
N HIS A 69 -6.20 11.32 -11.24
CA HIS A 69 -6.34 11.18 -12.70
C HIS A 69 -6.80 9.76 -13.09
N ASN A 70 -6.17 8.72 -12.53
CA ASN A 70 -6.54 7.33 -12.77
C ASN A 70 -7.98 7.02 -12.33
N ALA A 71 -8.40 7.54 -11.17
CA ALA A 71 -9.75 7.35 -10.66
C ALA A 71 -10.81 8.01 -11.55
N ALA A 72 -10.54 9.23 -12.05
CA ALA A 72 -11.43 9.91 -12.99
C ALA A 72 -11.54 9.16 -14.34
N ALA A 73 -10.41 8.63 -14.85
CA ALA A 73 -10.40 7.80 -16.06
C ALA A 73 -11.19 6.49 -15.89
N ALA A 74 -11.09 5.85 -14.73
CA ALA A 74 -11.86 4.65 -14.39
C ALA A 74 -13.37 4.92 -14.29
N ALA A 75 -13.77 6.06 -13.73
CA ALA A 75 -15.19 6.45 -13.66
C ALA A 75 -15.80 6.72 -15.04
N THR A 76 -15.00 7.22 -15.98
CA THR A 76 -15.45 7.54 -17.35
C THR A 76 -15.59 6.29 -18.23
N SER A 77 -14.86 5.22 -17.90
CA SER A 77 -14.87 3.94 -18.63
C SER A 77 -15.83 2.90 -18.04
N ALA A 78 -16.54 3.24 -16.95
CA ALA A 78 -17.58 2.39 -16.39
C ALA A 78 -18.77 2.35 -17.37
N PRO A 79 -19.18 1.16 -17.86
CA PRO A 79 -20.31 1.06 -18.77
C PRO A 79 -21.56 1.52 -18.05
N GLU A 80 -22.22 2.51 -18.65
CA GLU A 80 -23.58 2.92 -18.40
C GLU A 80 -24.44 1.65 -18.30
N THR A 81 -24.83 1.30 -17.09
CA THR A 81 -25.79 0.23 -16.85
C THR A 81 -27.10 0.71 -17.44
N ALA A 82 -27.35 0.27 -18.67
CA ALA A 82 -28.60 0.49 -19.37
C ALA A 82 -29.76 0.11 -18.43
N PRO A 83 -30.77 0.99 -18.25
CA PRO A 83 -31.97 0.63 -17.52
C PRO A 83 -32.80 -0.33 -18.39
N ASP A 84 -32.58 -1.63 -18.23
CA ASP A 84 -33.35 -2.66 -18.93
C ASP A 84 -34.72 -2.85 -18.25
N ALA A 85 -35.71 -2.17 -18.83
CA ALA A 85 -37.04 -2.67 -19.16
C ALA A 85 -37.47 -3.99 -18.49
N ALA A 86 -37.90 -3.97 -17.23
CA ALA A 86 -38.66 -5.07 -16.65
C ALA A 86 -39.59 -4.63 -15.50
N ARG A 87 -40.73 -4.02 -15.85
CA ARG A 87 -42.01 -4.15 -15.10
C ARG A 87 -43.16 -3.49 -15.87
N ALA A 88 -43.48 -4.07 -17.02
CA ALA A 88 -44.83 -4.09 -17.54
C ALA A 88 -45.31 -5.54 -17.42
N ALA A 89 -46.08 -5.83 -16.38
CA ALA A 89 -46.91 -7.03 -16.22
C ALA A 89 -48.01 -6.72 -15.21
#